data_AF-A0A970HQA0-F1
#
_entry.id   AF-A0A970HQA0-F1
#
_cell.length_a   1.000
_cell.length_b   1.000
_cell.length_c   1.000
_cell.angle_alpha   90.00
_cell.angle_beta   90.00
_cell.angle_gamma   90.00
#
_symmetry.space_group_name_H-M   'P 1'
#
loop_
_entity.id
_entity.type
_entity.pdbx_description
1 polymer ?
#
loop_
_entity_poly.entity_id
_entity_poly.type
_entity_poly.pdbx_seq_one_letter_code
_entity_poly.pdbx_strand_id
1 'polypeptide(L)' 'MEYTFSAKLQNLKPSAIREIFKSLSDPSIIAFAAGNPSPESFPVEELATISAQIYKDNPISALQYS' A
#
# COMPACT_ATOMS: atom_id res chain seq x y z
N MET A 1 22.35 -14.36 -21.82
CA MET A 1 21.32 -13.61 -22.57
C MET A 1 21.48 -12.16 -22.15
N GLU A 2 21.87 -11.26 -23.05
CA GLU A 2 21.97 -9.83 -22.73
C GLU A 2 20.60 -9.19 -22.94
N TYR A 3 20.11 -8.51 -21.91
CA TYR A 3 18.83 -7.81 -21.95
C TYR A 3 19.08 -6.33 -22.20
N THR A 4 18.52 -5.81 -23.30
CA THR A 4 18.58 -4.39 -23.62
C THR A 4 17.42 -3.67 -22.93
N PHE A 5 17.75 -2.83 -21.96
CA PHE A 5 16.76 -2.01 -21.25
C PHE A 5 16.65 -0.60 -21.85
N SER A 6 15.48 0.03 -21.70
CA SER A 6 15.28 1.42 -22.11
C SER A 6 16.18 2.38 -21.34
N ALA A 7 16.69 3.43 -22.00
CA ALA A 7 17.46 4.50 -21.35
C ALA A 7 16.71 5.15 -20.17
N LYS A 8 15.36 5.14 -20.18
CA LYS A 8 14.55 5.66 -19.07
C LYS A 8 14.74 4.89 -17.76
N LEU A 9 15.13 3.62 -17.84
CA LEU A 9 15.34 2.76 -16.67
C LEU A 9 16.73 2.94 -16.03
N GLN A 10 17.68 3.59 -16.72
CA GLN A 10 19.06 3.71 -16.25
C GLN A 10 19.19 4.39 -14.89
N ASN A 11 18.28 5.31 -14.57
CA ASN A 11 18.30 6.08 -13.32
C ASN A 11 17.30 5.57 -12.27
N LEU A 12 16.62 4.45 -12.53
CA LEU A 12 15.63 3.92 -11.60
C LEU A 12 16.34 3.31 -10.40
N LYS A 13 16.18 3.93 -9.22
CA LYS A 13 16.81 3.48 -7.98
C LYS A 13 15.78 2.77 -7.10
N PRO A 14 16.16 1.66 -6.45
CA PRO A 14 15.35 1.07 -5.39
C PRO A 14 15.09 2.08 -4.28
N SER A 15 13.90 2.03 -3.67
CA SER A 15 13.61 2.82 -2.48
C SER A 15 14.34 2.22 -1.29
N ALA A 16 15.32 2.93 -0.74
CA ALA A 16 16.02 2.53 0.49
C ALA A 16 15.05 2.30 1.65
N ILE A 17 13.96 3.08 1.73
CA ILE A 17 12.89 2.90 2.72
C ILE A 17 12.21 1.55 2.55
N ARG A 18 11.89 1.13 1.31
CA ARG A 18 11.28 -0.19 1.07
C ARG A 18 12.20 -1.35 1.48
N GLU A 19 13.50 -1.20 1.32
CA GLU A 19 14.47 -2.22 1.75
C GLU A 19 14.50 -2.35 3.29
N ILE A 20 14.48 -1.22 4.01
CA ILE A 20 14.38 -1.20 5.49
C ILE A 20 13.07 -1.87 5.93
N PHE A 21 11.96 -1.57 5.25
CA PHE A 21 10.63 -2.11 5.58
C PHE A 21 10.55 -3.63 5.48
N LYS A 22 11.37 -4.30 4.65
CA LYS A 22 11.41 -5.77 4.58
C LYS A 22 11.79 -6.43 5.90
N SER A 23 12.56 -5.74 6.73
CA SER A 23 12.98 -6.26 8.04
C SER A 23 11.89 -6.05 9.11
N LEU A 24 10.93 -5.16 8.89
CA LEU A 24 9.93 -4.80 9.91
C LEU A 24 8.88 -5.89 10.17
N SER A 25 8.83 -6.93 9.34
CA SER A 25 8.00 -8.12 9.59
C SER A 25 8.64 -9.10 10.58
N ASP A 26 9.90 -8.88 10.98
CA ASP A 26 10.54 -9.65 12.04
C ASP A 26 10.04 -9.17 13.41
N PRO A 27 9.33 -10.03 14.19
CA PRO A 27 8.78 -9.64 15.48
C PRO A 27 9.84 -9.35 16.55
N SER A 28 11.12 -9.68 16.32
CA SER A 28 12.23 -9.32 17.22
C SER A 28 12.70 -7.86 17.07
N ILE A 29 12.24 -7.15 16.04
CA ILE A 29 12.66 -5.79 15.71
C ILE A 29 11.65 -4.76 16.24
N ILE A 30 12.14 -3.76 16.98
CA ILE A 30 11.35 -2.59 17.38
C ILE A 30 11.47 -1.51 16.30
N ALA A 31 10.37 -1.30 15.58
CA ALA A 31 10.33 -0.53 14.34
C ALA A 31 10.06 0.98 14.55
N PHE A 32 11.07 1.77 14.92
CA PHE A 32 10.92 3.24 15.02
C PHE A 32 10.91 3.97 13.67
N ALA A 33 11.30 3.27 12.59
CA ALA A 33 11.32 3.81 11.22
C ALA A 33 10.00 3.58 10.46
N ALA A 34 9.05 2.83 11.05
CA ALA A 34 7.78 2.53 10.41
C ALA A 34 6.89 3.78 10.43
N GLY A 35 6.81 4.51 9.31
CA GLY A 35 5.88 5.63 9.13
C GLY A 35 4.41 5.22 8.92
N ASN A 36 4.04 3.96 9.20
CA ASN A 36 2.67 3.48 9.05
C ASN A 36 1.85 3.85 10.29
N PRO A 37 0.61 4.36 10.17
CA PRO A 37 -0.24 4.60 11.32
C PRO A 37 -0.47 3.33 12.14
N SER A 38 -0.78 3.50 13.43
CA SER A 38 -1.12 2.38 14.31
C SER A 38 -2.31 1.60 13.73
N PRO A 39 -2.27 0.25 13.68
CA PRO A 39 -3.42 -0.55 13.26
C PRO A 39 -4.70 -0.24 14.05
N GLU A 40 -4.57 0.08 15.33
CA GLU A 40 -5.69 0.43 16.21
C GLU A 40 -6.32 1.79 15.90
N SER A 41 -5.61 2.64 15.14
CA SER A 41 -6.15 3.94 14.71
C SER A 41 -7.04 3.83 13.47
N PHE A 42 -7.14 2.65 12.85
CA PHE A 42 -7.97 2.48 11.67
C PHE A 42 -9.45 2.35 12.06
N PRO A 43 -10.36 3.18 11.50
CA PRO A 43 -11.79 3.13 11.78
C PRO A 43 -12.46 2.00 10.97
N VAL A 44 -12.15 0.75 11.34
CA VAL A 44 -12.51 -0.44 10.56
C VAL A 44 -14.03 -0.60 10.44
N GLU A 45 -14.78 -0.34 11.51
CA GLU A 45 -16.24 -0.51 11.53
C GLU A 45 -16.95 0.52 10.63
N GLU A 46 -16.50 1.77 10.69
CA GLU A 46 -17.03 2.86 9.88
C GLU A 46 -16.73 2.62 8.39
N LEU A 47 -15.49 2.23 8.07
CA LEU A 47 -15.10 1.89 6.71
C LEU A 47 -15.92 0.73 6.16
N ALA A 48 -16.16 -0.31 6.96
CA ALA A 48 -16.98 -1.45 6.55
C ALA A 48 -18.43 -1.01 6.25
N THR A 49 -19.02 -0.20 7.13
CA THR A 49 -20.39 0.30 7.00
C THR A 49 -20.55 1.16 5.75
N ILE A 50 -19.66 2.13 5.54
CA ILE A 50 -19.70 3.04 4.39
C ILE A 50 -19.47 2.25 3.10
N SER A 51 -18.53 1.30 3.09
CA SER A 51 -18.26 0.47 1.91
C SER A 51 -19.50 -0.36 1.53
N ALA A 52 -20.16 -0.99 2.50
CA ALA A 52 -21.40 -1.72 2.28
C ALA A 52 -22.50 -0.82 1.72
N GLN A 53 -22.62 0.41 2.24
CA GLN A 53 -23.57 1.40 1.74
C GLN A 53 -23.29 1.79 0.29
N ILE A 54 -22.03 2.06 -0.07
CA ILE A 54 -21.64 2.39 -1.45
C ILE A 54 -22.02 1.26 -2.41
N TYR A 55 -21.77 0.01 -2.04
CA TYR A 55 -22.13 -1.14 -2.88
C TYR A 55 -23.63 -1.37 -2.98
N LYS A 56 -24.40 -0.98 -1.97
CA LYS A 56 -25.86 -1.05 -2.00
C LYS A 56 -26.47 0.06 -2.85
N ASP A 57 -26.02 1.30 -2.63
CA ASP A 57 -26.71 2.49 -3.12
C ASP A 57 -26.14 2.98 -4.46
N ASN A 58 -24.83 2.82 -4.69
CA ASN A 58 -24.13 3.31 -5.89
C ASN A 58 -23.16 2.28 -6.52
N PRO A 59 -23.55 1.01 -6.75
CA PRO A 59 -22.64 -0.06 -7.16
C PRO A 59 -21.96 0.19 -8.51
N ILE A 60 -22.70 0.69 -9.50
CA ILE A 60 -22.16 0.86 -10.86
C ILE A 60 -21.09 1.94 -10.88
N SER A 61 -21.33 3.07 -10.22
CA SER A 61 -20.31 4.14 -10.13
C SER A 61 -19.08 3.70 -9.34
N ALA A 62 -19.23 2.81 -8.36
CA ALA A 62 -18.11 2.31 -7.57
C ALA A 62 -17.24 1.28 -8.31
N LEU A 63 -17.82 0.56 -9.29
CA LEU A 63 -17.18 -0.57 -9.94
C LEU A 63 -16.82 -0.33 -11.41
N GLN A 64 -17.43 0.67 -12.05
CA GLN A 64 -17.19 1.01 -13.44
C GLN A 64 -16.17 2.14 -13.57
N TYR A 65 -15.51 2.21 -14.73
CA TYR A 65 -14.65 3.33 -15.08
C TYR A 65 -15.37 4.68 -14.92
N SER A 66 -14.65 5.61 -14.29
CA SER A 66 -15.01 7.02 -14.14
C SER A 66 -14.56 7.85 -15.34
#